data_AF-A0A660SGM9-F1
#
_entry.id   AF-A0A660SGM9-F1
#
_cell.length_a   1.000
_cell.length_b   1.000
_cell.length_c   1.000
_cell.angle_alpha   90.00
_cell.angle_beta   90.00
_cell.angle_gamma   90.00
#
_symmetry.space_group_name_H-M   'P 1'
#
loop_
_entity.id
_entity.type
_entity.pdbx_description
1 polymer ?
#
loop_
_entity_poly.entity_id
_entity_poly.type
_entity_poly.pdbx_seq_one_letter_code
_entity_poly.pdbx_strand_id
1 'polypeptide(L)'
;MMKFIPLFSLLSVGQLSGGSGLKIEPTDYTQFYELYKDLRKEGKPIFVSQDAILHTFHLLYDYSLRDLESHRLYFMLDTLLDLMLDKTRSLLPRYPEARYTFAYFATAKKLLSSAYEVDPMVKSLVQAELSLIQEHKGFARSPIFGTKEDYSQFVPRGHYTRSERLRSYFLAMAYLGRMGFYLHPREEELARSHIIRSLLIMACLKGKARRLWRKIYKITTLYAGRSDDLTPDDYEHLIDKEFPGGPLKTIDNPEELNRFIKLALKLRRPKIISTWTRDDEDAYLTTLSFKFLGQRFIPDGYIFQNLVYNKVGTRTHPRLFPKGLDILAVLGSARAESILINHYHEDRYLNYKENLIKLKKEFGDLDESEWNSNIYWGWLRIIKEMIIPPKAGPRIFRSRAWIDKTLTTGLAFWAELRHDAILYAKQSYTVAVSVRPKPRVGRAYLEPRPEVYRRLKLLAEKFPRSLLSSPTRDLIDGYIRLLDRLIEISQFELAGKDLSREDIDLLYNIGGILENLSSLPSNQPGYSRADRTIELIADVHTDVNTRKALEVGVGKVDLITLRIDRTTYYGGSFSYYEFLQPISHRLTDEEWQRMKKPKRPDWQ
;
A
#
# COMPACT_ATOMS: atom_id res chain seq x y z
N MET A 1 9.30 45.16 19.90
CA MET A 1 7.87 45.40 19.57
C MET A 1 7.05 44.22 20.06
N MET A 2 5.99 44.45 20.84
CA MET A 2 4.99 43.42 21.12
C MET A 2 4.12 43.22 19.87
N LYS A 3 3.75 41.97 19.56
CA LYS A 3 2.58 41.67 18.72
C LYS A 3 1.55 40.98 19.59
N PHE A 4 0.32 41.48 19.55
CA PHE A 4 -0.80 40.95 20.31
C PHE A 4 -1.15 39.54 19.82
N ILE A 5 -1.37 38.62 20.75
CA ILE A 5 -2.13 37.39 20.52
C ILE A 5 -3.58 37.71 20.89
N PRO A 6 -4.58 37.43 20.01
CA PRO A 6 -5.97 37.67 20.34
C PRO A 6 -6.41 36.77 21.50
N LEU A 7 -6.94 37.38 22.56
CA LEU A 7 -7.41 36.67 23.75
C LEU A 7 -8.75 35.99 23.45
N PHE A 8 -8.70 34.78 22.87
CA PHE A 8 -9.92 34.01 22.60
C PHE A 8 -10.64 33.68 23.91
N SER A 9 -11.95 33.94 23.92
CA SER A 9 -12.78 33.96 25.11
C SER A 9 -12.84 32.62 25.85
N LEU A 10 -12.76 32.68 27.17
CA LEU A 10 -12.82 31.55 28.13
C LEU A 10 -14.21 30.87 28.24
N LEU A 11 -15.03 30.95 27.18
CA LEU A 11 -16.48 30.68 27.17
C LEU A 11 -16.93 29.69 26.08
N SER A 12 -16.37 28.48 26.11
CA SER A 12 -17.06 27.29 25.58
C SER A 12 -16.72 26.01 26.36
N VAL A 13 -16.70 26.09 27.70
CA VAL A 13 -16.70 24.89 28.58
C VAL A 13 -18.10 24.26 28.57
N GLY A 14 -18.52 23.80 27.39
CA GLY A 14 -19.81 23.16 27.14
C GLY A 14 -19.85 21.75 27.72
N GLN A 15 -20.25 21.65 28.99
CA GLN A 15 -20.77 20.44 29.64
C GLN A 15 -20.06 19.10 29.32
N LEU A 16 -18.78 18.99 29.71
CA LEU A 16 -18.24 17.69 30.18
C LEU A 16 -18.70 17.43 31.63
N SER A 17 -20.01 17.55 31.88
CA SER A 17 -20.62 17.42 33.20
C SER A 17 -21.01 15.97 33.51
N GLY A 18 -20.34 15.37 34.49
CA GLY A 18 -20.81 14.16 35.16
C GLY A 18 -20.39 12.80 34.59
N GLY A 19 -19.49 12.73 33.59
CA GLY A 19 -19.07 11.45 33.01
C GLY A 19 -17.73 11.43 32.29
N SER A 20 -17.35 10.26 31.78
CA SER A 20 -16.27 10.12 30.80
C SER A 20 -16.67 10.75 29.47
N GLY A 21 -15.73 11.34 28.75
CA GLY A 21 -16.03 12.07 27.52
C GLY A 21 -14.85 12.13 26.55
N LEU A 22 -15.17 12.34 25.27
CA LEU A 22 -14.23 12.43 24.16
C LEU A 22 -14.57 13.68 23.35
N LYS A 23 -13.55 14.46 22.99
CA LYS A 23 -13.61 15.53 22.00
C LYS A 23 -12.42 15.34 21.04
N ILE A 24 -12.64 15.55 19.75
CA ILE A 24 -11.61 15.48 18.71
C ILE A 24 -11.69 16.78 17.91
N GLU A 25 -10.56 17.46 17.70
CA GLU A 25 -10.51 18.77 17.04
C GLU A 25 -9.36 18.83 16.03
N PRO A 26 -9.57 19.33 14.79
CA PRO A 26 -8.50 19.55 13.84
C PRO A 26 -7.40 20.48 14.36
N THR A 27 -6.15 20.21 14.00
CA THR A 27 -5.01 21.06 14.37
C THR A 27 -4.08 21.32 13.19
N ASP A 28 -3.10 22.21 13.41
CA ASP A 28 -2.02 22.47 12.47
C ASP A 28 -0.80 21.54 12.63
N TYR A 29 -0.78 20.62 13.61
CA TYR A 29 0.33 19.68 13.81
C TYR A 29 0.50 18.74 12.63
N THR A 30 1.69 18.81 12.03
CA THR A 30 2.08 18.01 10.88
C THR A 30 2.51 16.60 11.28
N GLN A 31 3.09 16.41 12.47
CA GLN A 31 3.57 15.12 12.96
C GLN A 31 3.10 14.79 14.37
N PHE A 32 2.81 13.51 14.64
CA PHE A 32 2.38 13.04 15.96
C PHE A 32 3.41 13.37 17.05
N TYR A 33 4.70 13.25 16.72
CA TYR A 33 5.78 13.54 17.67
C TYR A 33 5.86 15.02 18.05
N GLU A 34 5.46 15.95 17.17
CA GLU A 34 5.40 17.38 17.47
C GLU A 34 4.34 17.66 18.54
N LEU A 35 3.13 17.16 18.33
CA LEU A 35 2.02 17.25 19.30
C LEU A 35 2.43 16.68 20.67
N TYR A 36 2.97 15.46 20.72
CA TYR A 36 3.38 14.86 22.00
C TYR A 36 4.55 15.61 22.67
N LYS A 37 5.49 16.18 21.90
CA LYS A 37 6.55 17.04 22.44
C LYS A 37 6.00 18.34 23.02
N ASP A 38 4.93 18.89 22.47
CA ASP A 38 4.34 20.15 22.92
C ASP A 38 3.41 19.97 24.12
N LEU A 39 2.56 18.93 24.12
CA LEU A 39 1.81 18.52 25.31
C LEU A 39 2.73 18.28 26.53
N ARG A 40 3.91 17.71 26.31
CA ARG A 40 4.95 17.52 27.34
C ARG A 40 5.59 18.84 27.80
N LYS A 41 5.83 19.80 26.89
CA LYS A 41 6.33 21.14 27.25
C LYS A 41 5.34 21.88 28.15
N GLU A 42 4.05 21.71 27.88
CA GLU A 42 2.94 22.38 28.59
C GLU A 42 2.58 21.74 29.93
N GLY A 43 3.16 20.59 30.31
CA GLY A 43 2.81 19.89 31.54
C GLY A 43 1.46 19.16 31.51
N LYS A 44 0.83 19.03 30.33
CA LYS A 44 -0.49 18.39 30.17
C LYS A 44 -0.41 16.88 30.42
N PRO A 45 -1.45 16.23 30.99
CA PRO A 45 -1.54 14.78 31.04
C PRO A 45 -1.63 14.19 29.62
N ILE A 46 -0.84 13.15 29.33
CA ILE A 46 -0.69 12.60 27.96
C ILE A 46 -1.51 11.32 27.81
N PHE A 47 -2.31 11.25 26.75
CA PHE A 47 -2.95 10.03 26.26
C PHE A 47 -2.18 9.56 25.02
N VAL A 48 -1.50 8.41 25.11
CA VAL A 48 -0.82 7.80 23.96
C VAL A 48 -1.83 6.95 23.20
N SER A 49 -2.28 7.46 22.05
CA SER A 49 -3.17 6.75 21.13
C SER A 49 -2.44 5.66 20.34
N GLN A 50 -3.18 4.67 19.85
CA GLN A 50 -2.61 3.67 18.94
C GLN A 50 -2.21 4.28 17.59
N ASP A 51 -2.88 5.34 17.13
CA ASP A 51 -2.66 6.05 15.86
C ASP A 51 -1.18 6.42 15.65
N ALA A 52 -0.53 6.98 16.67
CA ALA A 52 0.87 7.40 16.58
C ALA A 52 1.84 6.21 16.48
N ILE A 53 1.46 5.07 17.07
CA ILE A 53 2.23 3.81 17.03
C ILE A 53 2.04 3.10 15.69
N LEU A 54 0.84 3.21 15.09
CA LEU A 54 0.49 2.73 13.76
C LEU A 54 1.22 3.53 12.66
N HIS A 55 1.16 4.88 12.71
CA HIS A 55 1.91 5.75 11.78
C HIS A 55 3.42 5.46 11.80
N THR A 56 3.98 5.20 12.98
CA THR A 56 5.40 4.86 13.14
C THR A 56 5.73 3.50 12.49
N PHE A 57 4.80 2.54 12.44
CA PHE A 57 5.00 1.30 11.69
C PHE A 57 5.03 1.55 10.18
N HIS A 58 4.11 2.38 9.66
CA HIS A 58 4.07 2.81 8.26
C HIS A 58 5.41 3.43 7.83
N LEU A 59 5.95 4.38 8.59
CA LEU A 59 7.27 4.96 8.32
C LEU A 59 8.37 3.89 8.26
N LEU A 60 8.34 2.88 9.12
CA LEU A 60 9.33 1.80 9.11
C LEU A 60 9.17 0.82 7.94
N TYR A 61 7.93 0.59 7.49
CA TYR A 61 7.64 -0.16 6.27
C TYR A 61 8.24 0.55 5.06
N ASP A 62 7.88 1.81 4.83
CA ASP A 62 8.45 2.67 3.79
C ASP A 62 10.00 2.64 3.85
N TYR A 63 10.58 2.92 5.02
CA TYR A 63 12.03 2.97 5.25
C TYR A 63 12.72 1.67 4.86
N SER A 64 12.10 0.52 5.15
CA SER A 64 12.61 -0.80 4.77
C SER A 64 12.46 -1.10 3.28
N LEU A 65 11.40 -0.63 2.62
CA LEU A 65 11.17 -0.80 1.20
C LEU A 65 12.17 0.03 0.37
N ARG A 66 12.30 1.35 0.65
CA ARG A 66 13.28 2.25 -0.03
C ARG A 66 14.70 1.69 -0.01
N ASP A 67 15.11 1.13 1.13
CA ASP A 67 16.47 0.64 1.37
C ASP A 67 16.75 -0.61 0.52
N LEU A 68 15.81 -1.55 0.49
CA LEU A 68 15.87 -2.70 -0.42
C LEU A 68 15.89 -2.26 -1.88
N GLU A 69 15.06 -1.30 -2.27
CA GLU A 69 14.95 -0.86 -3.67
C GLU A 69 16.21 -0.13 -4.13
N SER A 70 16.66 0.88 -3.35
CA SER A 70 17.81 1.74 -3.66
C SER A 70 19.15 1.00 -3.66
N HIS A 71 19.31 -0.02 -2.80
CA HIS A 71 20.58 -0.68 -2.52
C HIS A 71 20.66 -2.15 -2.93
N ARG A 72 19.52 -2.83 -3.18
CA ARG A 72 19.48 -4.26 -3.57
C ARG A 72 18.72 -4.50 -4.88
N LEU A 73 17.43 -4.20 -4.92
CA LEU A 73 16.54 -4.62 -6.00
C LEU A 73 16.86 -3.91 -7.32
N TYR A 74 17.24 -2.62 -7.30
CA TYR A 74 17.74 -1.91 -8.48
C TYR A 74 18.87 -2.70 -9.17
N PHE A 75 19.97 -3.01 -8.46
CA PHE A 75 21.13 -3.69 -9.02
C PHE A 75 20.84 -5.16 -9.41
N MET A 76 19.97 -5.82 -8.66
CA MET A 76 19.51 -7.18 -8.98
C MET A 76 18.66 -7.22 -10.25
N LEU A 77 17.80 -6.21 -10.45
CA LEU A 77 16.98 -6.06 -11.65
C LEU A 77 17.85 -5.66 -12.85
N ASP A 78 18.80 -4.74 -12.66
CA ASP A 78 19.72 -4.29 -13.70
C ASP A 78 20.54 -5.48 -14.25
N THR A 79 21.15 -6.26 -13.36
CA THR A 79 21.87 -7.50 -13.70
C THR A 79 20.95 -8.56 -14.34
N LEU A 80 19.67 -8.62 -13.95
CA LEU A 80 18.71 -9.56 -14.53
C LEU A 80 18.36 -9.15 -15.97
N LEU A 81 18.14 -7.85 -16.22
CA LEU A 81 17.80 -7.33 -17.54
C LEU A 81 18.93 -7.55 -18.54
N ASP A 82 20.19 -7.36 -18.16
CA ASP A 82 21.34 -7.65 -19.04
C ASP A 82 21.38 -9.13 -19.44
N LEU A 83 21.22 -10.04 -18.48
CA LEU A 83 21.19 -11.49 -18.75
C LEU A 83 20.02 -11.90 -19.65
N MET A 84 18.87 -11.23 -19.53
CA MET A 84 17.71 -11.47 -20.39
C MET A 84 17.89 -10.85 -21.78
N LEU A 85 18.53 -9.70 -21.90
CA LEU A 85 18.89 -9.06 -23.17
C LEU A 85 19.88 -9.92 -23.96
N ASP A 86 20.99 -10.33 -23.35
CA ASP A 86 22.00 -11.18 -24.00
C ASP A 86 21.39 -12.49 -24.52
N LYS A 87 20.58 -13.16 -23.69
CA LYS A 87 19.93 -14.41 -24.10
C LYS A 87 18.86 -14.20 -25.15
N THR A 88 18.05 -13.15 -25.06
CA THR A 88 17.04 -12.88 -26.10
C THR A 88 17.69 -12.45 -27.42
N ARG A 89 18.80 -11.70 -27.39
CA ARG A 89 19.60 -11.37 -28.59
C ARG A 89 20.07 -12.61 -29.34
N SER A 90 20.49 -13.66 -28.61
CA SER A 90 20.90 -14.93 -29.22
C SER A 90 19.77 -15.72 -29.91
N LEU A 91 18.51 -15.35 -29.68
CA LEU A 91 17.32 -15.99 -30.29
C LEU A 91 16.78 -15.21 -31.51
N LEU A 92 17.20 -13.95 -31.72
CA LEU A 92 16.76 -13.09 -32.82
C LEU A 92 16.92 -13.70 -34.22
N PRO A 93 18.02 -14.42 -34.57
CA PRO A 93 18.19 -14.97 -35.92
C PRO A 93 17.24 -16.13 -36.26
N ARG A 94 16.53 -16.70 -35.26
CA ARG A 94 15.71 -17.91 -35.40
C ARG A 94 14.22 -17.68 -35.15
N TYR A 95 13.84 -16.76 -34.27
CA TYR A 95 12.45 -16.54 -33.87
C TYR A 95 12.07 -15.07 -34.07
N PRO A 96 11.20 -14.71 -35.04
CA PRO A 96 10.78 -13.33 -35.29
C PRO A 96 10.20 -12.64 -34.05
N GLU A 97 9.47 -13.37 -33.22
CA GLU A 97 8.90 -12.93 -31.95
C GLU A 97 9.95 -12.47 -30.94
N ALA A 98 11.18 -12.99 -31.01
CA ALA A 98 12.27 -12.56 -30.15
C ALA A 98 12.58 -11.07 -30.31
N ARG A 99 12.26 -10.44 -31.45
CA ARG A 99 12.39 -8.98 -31.64
C ARG A 99 11.52 -8.21 -30.65
N TYR A 100 10.29 -8.64 -30.43
CA TYR A 100 9.37 -8.00 -29.48
C TYR A 100 9.70 -8.34 -28.03
N THR A 101 10.19 -9.56 -27.75
CA THR A 101 10.72 -9.91 -26.42
C THR A 101 11.99 -9.12 -26.08
N PHE A 102 12.87 -8.88 -27.06
CA PHE A 102 14.06 -8.05 -26.89
C PHE A 102 13.68 -6.58 -26.69
N ALA A 103 12.74 -6.05 -27.49
CA ALA A 103 12.20 -4.70 -27.32
C ALA A 103 11.57 -4.49 -25.92
N TYR A 104 10.88 -5.49 -25.38
CA TYR A 104 10.34 -5.47 -24.01
C TYR A 104 11.45 -5.31 -22.97
N PHE A 105 12.47 -6.17 -22.96
CA PHE A 105 13.58 -6.03 -22.01
C PHE A 105 14.43 -4.78 -22.24
N ALA A 106 14.59 -4.33 -23.49
CA ALA A 106 15.32 -3.11 -23.83
C ALA A 106 14.59 -1.85 -23.35
N THR A 107 13.25 -1.85 -23.41
CA THR A 107 12.42 -0.78 -22.82
C THR A 107 12.60 -0.76 -21.30
N ALA A 108 12.48 -1.91 -20.63
CA ALA A 108 12.70 -2.01 -19.17
C ALA A 108 14.11 -1.56 -18.75
N LYS A 109 15.15 -1.95 -19.49
CA LYS A 109 16.55 -1.52 -19.23
C LYS A 109 16.75 -0.03 -19.49
N LYS A 110 16.10 0.56 -20.51
CA LYS A 110 16.15 2.01 -20.78
C LYS A 110 15.38 2.84 -19.76
N LEU A 111 14.30 2.30 -19.20
CA LEU A 111 13.58 2.91 -18.07
C LEU A 111 14.41 2.84 -16.77
N LEU A 112 15.11 1.74 -16.53
CA LEU A 112 15.95 1.55 -15.34
C LEU A 112 17.25 2.36 -15.39
N SER A 113 17.89 2.42 -16.56
CA SER A 113 19.18 3.08 -16.78
C SER A 113 19.10 4.00 -18.00
N SER A 114 19.09 5.31 -17.75
CA SER A 114 19.09 6.35 -18.78
C SER A 114 20.33 6.28 -19.69
N ALA A 115 21.44 5.72 -19.21
CA ALA A 115 22.67 5.49 -19.95
C ALA A 115 22.65 4.26 -20.89
N TYR A 116 21.65 3.38 -20.83
CA TYR A 116 21.57 2.22 -21.73
C TYR A 116 21.33 2.64 -23.19
N GLU A 117 22.15 2.15 -24.12
CA GLU A 117 21.94 2.37 -25.56
C GLU A 117 21.03 1.29 -26.15
N VAL A 118 19.95 1.73 -26.80
CA VAL A 118 18.95 0.83 -27.39
C VAL A 118 19.41 0.39 -28.78
N ASP A 119 19.48 -0.92 -28.98
CA ASP A 119 19.86 -1.56 -30.23
C ASP A 119 19.05 -1.02 -31.43
N PRO A 120 19.70 -0.61 -32.55
CA PRO A 120 19.03 -0.07 -33.73
C PRO A 120 17.87 -0.93 -34.26
N MET A 121 17.93 -2.25 -34.12
CA MET A 121 16.90 -3.20 -34.60
C MET A 121 15.53 -2.98 -33.94
N VAL A 122 15.50 -2.50 -32.70
CA VAL A 122 14.28 -2.27 -31.90
C VAL A 122 14.09 -0.81 -31.50
N LYS A 123 15.04 0.08 -31.82
CA LYS A 123 15.04 1.49 -31.39
C LYS A 123 13.72 2.21 -31.65
N SER A 124 13.09 2.02 -32.81
CA SER A 124 11.78 2.63 -33.13
C SER A 124 10.64 2.11 -32.26
N LEU A 125 10.56 0.80 -32.01
CA LEU A 125 9.54 0.19 -31.15
C LEU A 125 9.69 0.66 -29.70
N VAL A 126 10.93 0.63 -29.18
CA VAL A 126 11.26 1.06 -27.81
C VAL A 126 11.00 2.56 -27.64
N GLN A 127 11.41 3.40 -28.61
CA GLN A 127 11.22 4.85 -28.52
C GLN A 127 9.73 5.23 -28.56
N ALA A 128 8.91 4.55 -29.37
CA ALA A 128 7.46 4.75 -29.38
C ALA A 128 6.78 4.31 -28.07
N GLU A 129 7.19 3.17 -27.48
CA GLU A 129 6.69 2.72 -26.18
C GLU A 129 7.07 3.72 -25.05
N LEU A 130 8.31 4.21 -25.07
CA LEU A 130 8.80 5.22 -24.13
C LEU A 130 8.04 6.55 -24.23
N SER A 131 7.65 6.99 -25.43
CA SER A 131 6.81 8.19 -25.59
C SER A 131 5.44 8.03 -24.93
N LEU A 132 4.77 6.88 -25.08
CA LEU A 132 3.48 6.63 -24.40
C LEU A 132 3.63 6.64 -22.87
N ILE A 133 4.71 6.05 -22.34
CA ILE A 133 5.05 6.05 -20.91
C ILE A 133 5.36 7.46 -20.40
N GLN A 134 6.04 8.29 -21.19
CA GLN A 134 6.37 9.67 -20.82
C GLN A 134 5.16 10.61 -20.90
N GLU A 135 4.26 10.41 -21.86
CA GLU A 135 3.07 11.24 -22.05
C GLU A 135 1.93 10.90 -21.07
N HIS A 136 1.84 9.64 -20.61
CA HIS A 136 0.92 9.17 -19.59
C HIS A 136 -0.57 9.57 -19.78
N LYS A 137 -1.03 9.75 -21.03
CA LYS A 137 -2.37 10.26 -21.42
C LYS A 137 -3.53 9.26 -21.24
N GLY A 138 -3.37 8.22 -20.44
CA GLY A 138 -4.36 7.16 -20.26
C GLY A 138 -4.25 6.05 -21.32
N PHE A 139 -5.38 5.53 -21.80
CA PHE A 139 -5.42 4.35 -22.68
C PHE A 139 -4.84 4.59 -24.08
N ALA A 140 -3.79 3.86 -24.45
CA ALA A 140 -3.22 3.81 -25.81
C ALA A 140 -2.87 2.36 -26.23
N ARG A 141 -2.58 2.14 -27.52
CA ARG A 141 -2.18 0.83 -28.06
C ARG A 141 -0.65 0.69 -28.02
N SER A 142 -0.13 -0.32 -27.33
CA SER A 142 1.33 -0.56 -27.22
C SER A 142 1.93 -0.97 -28.57
N PRO A 143 3.02 -0.33 -29.04
CA PRO A 143 3.76 -0.78 -30.23
C PRO A 143 4.51 -2.10 -30.02
N ILE A 144 4.79 -2.52 -28.77
CA ILE A 144 5.50 -3.77 -28.47
C ILE A 144 4.54 -4.95 -28.21
N PHE A 145 3.30 -4.71 -27.78
CA PHE A 145 2.33 -5.76 -27.44
C PHE A 145 1.07 -5.79 -28.30
N GLY A 146 0.75 -4.72 -29.03
CA GLY A 146 -0.48 -4.65 -29.83
C GLY A 146 -1.77 -4.56 -29.01
N THR A 147 -1.73 -4.66 -27.68
CA THR A 147 -2.87 -4.49 -26.77
C THR A 147 -3.04 -3.04 -26.33
N LYS A 148 -4.21 -2.70 -25.77
CA LYS A 148 -4.41 -1.42 -25.07
C LYS A 148 -3.90 -1.50 -23.63
N GLU A 149 -3.25 -0.45 -23.16
CA GLU A 149 -2.73 -0.30 -21.79
C GLU A 149 -3.06 1.11 -21.25
N ASP A 150 -3.24 1.26 -19.93
CA ASP A 150 -3.48 2.56 -19.29
C ASP A 150 -2.15 3.22 -18.89
N TYR A 151 -1.63 4.10 -19.75
CA TYR A 151 -0.37 4.76 -19.49
C TYR A 151 -0.44 5.82 -18.37
N SER A 152 -1.62 6.18 -17.86
CA SER A 152 -1.73 7.04 -16.66
C SER A 152 -1.21 6.35 -15.38
N GLN A 153 -0.96 5.04 -15.45
CA GLN A 153 -0.39 4.22 -14.39
C GLN A 153 1.15 4.24 -14.34
N PHE A 154 1.81 4.83 -15.34
CA PHE A 154 3.27 5.03 -15.33
C PHE A 154 3.69 6.41 -14.82
N VAL A 155 2.74 7.25 -14.36
CA VAL A 155 3.08 8.37 -13.49
C VAL A 155 3.53 7.78 -12.16
N PRO A 156 4.82 7.91 -11.77
CA PRO A 156 5.23 7.49 -10.44
C PRO A 156 4.56 8.47 -9.44
N ARG A 157 4.11 8.03 -8.25
CA ARG A 157 3.46 8.90 -7.22
C ARG A 157 4.02 8.63 -5.83
N GLY A 158 3.83 9.56 -4.88
CA GLY A 158 4.02 9.33 -3.42
C GLY A 158 5.29 9.94 -2.82
N HIS A 159 6.22 9.06 -2.44
CA HIS A 159 7.50 9.43 -1.79
C HIS A 159 8.96 9.44 -2.60
N TYR A 160 9.29 8.76 -3.74
CA TYR A 160 10.47 8.42 -4.62
C TYR A 160 10.93 9.52 -5.58
N THR A 161 10.08 10.43 -6.11
CA THR A 161 10.50 11.54 -7.05
C THR A 161 11.82 12.16 -6.65
N ARG A 162 11.98 12.18 -5.33
CA ARG A 162 13.10 12.43 -4.45
C ARG A 162 14.44 11.75 -4.86
N SER A 163 14.49 10.75 -5.75
CA SER A 163 15.69 10.38 -6.52
C SER A 163 15.42 9.75 -7.91
N GLU A 164 16.30 10.04 -8.87
CA GLU A 164 16.24 9.45 -10.22
C GLU A 164 16.33 7.91 -10.20
N ARG A 165 17.23 7.32 -9.40
CA ARG A 165 17.37 5.85 -9.29
C ARG A 165 16.05 5.17 -8.93
N LEU A 166 15.32 5.76 -7.97
CA LEU A 166 14.05 5.22 -7.50
C LEU A 166 12.92 5.44 -8.53
N ARG A 167 12.88 6.61 -9.19
CA ARG A 167 11.98 6.86 -10.34
C ARG A 167 12.19 5.83 -11.46
N SER A 168 13.44 5.58 -11.83
CA SER A 168 13.81 4.62 -12.87
C SER A 168 13.51 3.17 -12.47
N TYR A 169 13.71 2.82 -11.20
CA TYR A 169 13.31 1.53 -10.64
C TYR A 169 11.80 1.30 -10.75
N PHE A 170 10.98 2.28 -10.32
CA PHE A 170 9.52 2.22 -10.46
C PHE A 170 9.12 2.01 -11.92
N LEU A 171 9.61 2.84 -12.85
CA LEU A 171 9.18 2.78 -14.24
C LEU A 171 9.49 1.41 -14.86
N ALA A 172 10.67 0.85 -14.58
CA ALA A 172 11.05 -0.49 -15.02
C ALA A 172 10.18 -1.59 -14.37
N MET A 173 9.94 -1.52 -13.04
CA MET A 173 9.12 -2.51 -12.33
C MET A 173 7.64 -2.46 -12.71
N ALA A 174 7.07 -1.25 -12.86
CA ALA A 174 5.71 -1.04 -13.31
C ALA A 174 5.53 -1.58 -14.74
N TYR A 175 6.46 -1.30 -15.65
CA TYR A 175 6.42 -1.84 -17.02
C TYR A 175 6.54 -3.38 -17.03
N LEU A 176 7.46 -3.97 -16.26
CA LEU A 176 7.62 -5.42 -16.16
C LEU A 176 6.46 -6.14 -15.41
N GLY A 177 5.69 -5.40 -14.61
CA GLY A 177 4.58 -5.89 -13.80
C GLY A 177 3.18 -5.62 -14.38
N ARG A 178 3.02 -4.62 -15.25
CA ARG A 178 1.77 -4.32 -15.97
C ARG A 178 1.66 -5.06 -17.30
N MET A 179 2.69 -4.99 -18.15
CA MET A 179 2.60 -5.49 -19.53
C MET A 179 2.38 -7.01 -19.59
N GLY A 180 1.20 -7.40 -20.07
CA GLY A 180 0.74 -8.79 -20.13
C GLY A 180 1.01 -9.49 -21.45
N PHE A 181 1.54 -10.71 -21.36
CA PHE A 181 1.52 -11.68 -22.45
C PHE A 181 0.20 -12.47 -22.33
N TYR A 182 -0.88 -11.87 -22.82
CA TYR A 182 -2.24 -12.43 -22.75
C TYR A 182 -2.39 -13.75 -23.52
N LEU A 183 -3.06 -14.74 -22.91
CA LEU A 183 -3.32 -16.06 -23.51
C LEU A 183 -4.58 -16.07 -24.38
N HIS A 184 -5.51 -15.13 -24.16
CA HIS A 184 -6.73 -14.98 -24.96
C HIS A 184 -7.13 -13.50 -25.16
N PRO A 185 -6.26 -12.66 -25.76
CA PRO A 185 -6.63 -11.33 -26.24
C PRO A 185 -7.67 -11.41 -27.38
N ARG A 186 -8.36 -10.29 -27.63
CA ARG A 186 -9.41 -10.15 -28.66
C ARG A 186 -8.95 -10.38 -30.11
N GLU A 187 -7.64 -10.40 -30.36
CA GLU A 187 -7.01 -10.64 -31.65
C GLU A 187 -6.22 -11.95 -31.56
N GLU A 188 -6.69 -13.02 -32.22
CA GLU A 188 -6.18 -14.39 -32.02
C GLU A 188 -4.70 -14.55 -32.43
N GLU A 189 -4.23 -13.81 -33.43
CA GLU A 189 -2.82 -13.79 -33.84
C GLU A 189 -1.91 -13.23 -32.73
N LEU A 190 -2.39 -12.23 -31.95
CA LEU A 190 -1.66 -11.72 -30.78
C LEU A 190 -1.59 -12.77 -29.67
N ALA A 191 -2.60 -13.62 -29.51
CA ALA A 191 -2.60 -14.71 -28.53
C ALA A 191 -1.44 -15.68 -28.78
N ARG A 192 -1.29 -16.14 -30.04
CA ARG A 192 -0.19 -17.02 -30.45
C ARG A 192 1.16 -16.35 -30.28
N SER A 193 1.30 -15.09 -30.70
CA SER A 193 2.54 -14.32 -30.53
C SER A 193 2.93 -14.16 -29.05
N HIS A 194 1.97 -13.81 -28.18
CA HIS A 194 2.21 -13.66 -26.73
C HIS A 194 2.63 -14.97 -26.05
N ILE A 195 2.07 -16.10 -26.47
CA ILE A 195 2.45 -17.42 -25.95
C ILE A 195 3.84 -17.83 -26.44
N ILE A 196 4.19 -17.60 -27.70
CA ILE A 196 5.58 -17.80 -28.20
C ILE A 196 6.56 -16.89 -27.43
N ARG A 197 6.24 -15.61 -27.26
CA ARG A 197 7.09 -14.65 -26.54
C ARG A 197 7.31 -15.01 -25.07
N SER A 198 6.29 -15.52 -24.38
CA SER A 198 6.44 -16.01 -23.00
C SER A 198 7.24 -17.31 -22.91
N LEU A 199 7.11 -18.23 -23.87
CA LEU A 199 8.00 -19.40 -24.00
C LEU A 199 9.47 -19.00 -24.27
N LEU A 200 9.72 -18.00 -25.12
CA LEU A 200 11.08 -17.43 -25.32
C LEU A 200 11.65 -16.84 -24.02
N ILE A 201 10.84 -16.15 -23.21
CA ILE A 201 11.25 -15.69 -21.86
C ILE A 201 11.64 -16.88 -20.97
N MET A 202 10.89 -17.99 -21.00
CA MET A 202 11.21 -19.20 -20.25
C MET A 202 12.48 -19.93 -20.75
N ALA A 203 12.82 -19.79 -22.03
CA ALA A 203 14.09 -20.27 -22.58
C ALA A 203 15.28 -19.44 -22.07
N CYS A 204 15.14 -18.11 -22.03
CA CYS A 204 16.17 -17.20 -21.53
C CYS A 204 16.36 -17.26 -20.00
N LEU A 205 15.27 -17.45 -19.23
CA LEU A 205 15.27 -17.38 -17.76
C LEU A 205 15.80 -18.67 -17.11
N LYS A 206 17.09 -18.94 -17.28
CA LYS A 206 17.80 -20.07 -16.67
C LYS A 206 19.02 -19.59 -15.84
N GLY A 207 19.66 -20.50 -15.10
CA GLY A 207 20.91 -20.23 -14.37
C GLY A 207 20.90 -18.99 -13.45
N LYS A 208 21.83 -18.05 -13.67
CA LYS A 208 21.95 -16.81 -12.87
C LYS A 208 20.69 -15.93 -12.97
N ALA A 209 20.08 -15.84 -14.16
CA ALA A 209 18.87 -15.03 -14.37
C ALA A 209 17.69 -15.57 -13.55
N ARG A 210 17.40 -16.88 -13.61
CA ARG A 210 16.36 -17.53 -12.79
C ARG A 210 16.59 -17.32 -11.29
N ARG A 211 17.84 -17.39 -10.81
CA ARG A 211 18.19 -17.13 -9.40
C ARG A 211 17.99 -15.67 -8.98
N LEU A 212 18.29 -14.70 -9.84
CA LEU A 212 18.02 -13.28 -9.56
C LEU A 212 16.52 -13.00 -9.55
N TRP A 213 15.78 -13.48 -10.56
CA TRP A 213 14.32 -13.36 -10.63
C TRP A 213 13.64 -13.93 -9.38
N ARG A 214 13.97 -15.18 -8.98
CA ARG A 214 13.37 -15.79 -7.78
C ARG A 214 13.67 -14.99 -6.50
N LYS A 215 14.81 -14.31 -6.41
CA LYS A 215 15.13 -13.41 -5.28
C LYS A 215 14.29 -12.12 -5.31
N ILE A 216 14.20 -11.44 -6.45
CA ILE A 216 13.36 -10.22 -6.61
C ILE A 216 11.90 -10.56 -6.30
N TYR A 217 11.39 -11.64 -6.87
CA TYR A 217 10.01 -12.09 -6.67
C TYR A 217 9.75 -12.49 -5.22
N LYS A 218 10.65 -13.22 -4.54
CA LYS A 218 10.50 -13.55 -3.11
C LYS A 218 10.50 -12.31 -2.22
N ILE A 219 11.38 -11.34 -2.45
CA ILE A 219 11.44 -10.11 -1.64
C ILE A 219 10.15 -9.30 -1.81
N THR A 220 9.75 -9.03 -3.06
CA THR A 220 8.51 -8.27 -3.32
C THR A 220 7.24 -9.02 -2.87
N THR A 221 7.26 -10.36 -2.85
CA THR A 221 6.16 -11.19 -2.30
C THR A 221 6.01 -11.05 -0.78
N LEU A 222 7.12 -10.83 -0.04
CA LEU A 222 7.08 -10.61 1.41
C LEU A 222 6.36 -9.31 1.80
N TYR A 223 6.51 -8.27 0.97
CA TYR A 223 5.90 -6.95 1.21
C TYR A 223 4.45 -6.93 0.71
N ALA A 224 4.23 -7.09 -0.60
CA ALA A 224 2.95 -6.85 -1.26
C ALA A 224 2.20 -8.13 -1.74
N GLY A 225 2.70 -9.32 -1.42
CA GLY A 225 2.06 -10.59 -1.79
C GLY A 225 2.38 -11.12 -3.19
N ARG A 226 1.72 -12.22 -3.58
CA ARG A 226 1.98 -12.96 -4.83
C ARG A 226 1.33 -12.29 -6.05
N SER A 227 1.90 -12.50 -7.23
CA SER A 227 1.30 -12.11 -8.52
C SER A 227 -0.07 -12.79 -8.70
N ASP A 228 -1.07 -12.01 -9.09
CA ASP A 228 -2.39 -12.54 -9.46
C ASP A 228 -2.36 -13.12 -10.89
N ASP A 229 -1.61 -12.50 -11.80
CA ASP A 229 -1.27 -13.05 -13.12
C ASP A 229 -0.36 -14.29 -13.05
N LEU A 230 -0.30 -15.06 -14.14
CA LEU A 230 0.61 -16.20 -14.31
C LEU A 230 2.07 -15.74 -14.36
N THR A 231 2.98 -16.53 -13.78
CA THR A 231 4.39 -16.20 -13.61
C THR A 231 5.31 -17.25 -14.24
N PRO A 232 6.62 -16.95 -14.36
CA PRO A 232 7.65 -17.95 -14.61
C PRO A 232 7.63 -19.19 -13.71
N ASP A 233 7.09 -19.14 -12.49
CA ASP A 233 6.96 -20.33 -11.64
C ASP A 233 5.83 -21.26 -12.13
N ASP A 234 4.70 -20.68 -12.56
CA ASP A 234 3.56 -21.43 -13.10
C ASP A 234 3.90 -22.07 -14.46
N TYR A 235 4.61 -21.32 -15.32
CA TYR A 235 5.07 -21.82 -16.62
C TYR A 235 6.18 -22.87 -16.49
N GLU A 236 7.12 -22.73 -15.55
CA GLU A 236 8.16 -23.74 -15.31
C GLU A 236 7.52 -25.08 -14.88
N HIS A 237 6.52 -25.06 -13.99
CA HIS A 237 5.80 -26.27 -13.59
C HIS A 237 5.05 -26.94 -14.76
N LEU A 238 4.41 -26.16 -15.65
CA LEU A 238 3.73 -26.71 -16.83
C LEU A 238 4.72 -27.31 -17.83
N ILE A 239 5.84 -26.62 -18.10
CA ILE A 239 6.87 -27.08 -19.06
C ILE A 239 7.54 -28.35 -18.54
N ASP A 240 8.05 -28.34 -17.31
CA ASP A 240 8.83 -29.44 -16.75
C ASP A 240 7.98 -30.73 -16.59
N LYS A 241 6.64 -30.61 -16.49
CA LYS A 241 5.70 -31.74 -16.41
C LYS A 241 5.26 -32.27 -17.79
N GLU A 242 4.87 -31.39 -18.71
CA GLU A 242 4.13 -31.77 -19.93
C GLU A 242 4.97 -31.63 -21.22
N PHE A 243 6.11 -30.93 -21.16
CA PHE A 243 6.95 -30.54 -22.31
C PHE A 243 8.46 -30.76 -22.03
N PRO A 244 8.91 -32.03 -21.86
CA PRO A 244 10.29 -32.34 -21.46
C PRO A 244 11.37 -31.92 -22.47
N GLY A 245 11.01 -31.56 -23.70
CA GLY A 245 11.92 -30.95 -24.68
C GLY A 245 12.26 -29.47 -24.40
N GLY A 246 11.58 -28.85 -23.43
CA GLY A 246 11.76 -27.45 -23.07
C GLY A 246 11.09 -26.47 -24.05
N PRO A 247 11.04 -25.17 -23.69
CA PRO A 247 10.19 -24.19 -24.36
C PRO A 247 10.53 -23.95 -25.83
N LEU A 248 11.79 -24.10 -26.24
CA LEU A 248 12.18 -23.90 -27.64
C LEU A 248 11.63 -25.01 -28.55
N LYS A 249 11.76 -26.29 -28.15
CA LYS A 249 11.19 -27.42 -28.91
C LYS A 249 9.66 -27.30 -29.01
N THR A 250 9.02 -26.81 -27.96
CA THR A 250 7.58 -26.55 -27.93
C THR A 250 7.16 -25.36 -28.81
N ILE A 251 8.04 -24.40 -29.12
CA ILE A 251 7.81 -23.40 -30.18
C ILE A 251 8.02 -24.02 -31.56
N ASP A 252 9.09 -24.80 -31.74
CA ASP A 252 9.47 -25.43 -33.01
C ASP A 252 8.42 -26.43 -33.54
N ASN A 253 7.68 -27.09 -32.64
CA ASN A 253 6.67 -28.09 -32.98
C ASN A 253 5.24 -27.50 -32.86
N PRO A 254 4.49 -27.32 -33.96
CA PRO A 254 3.14 -26.79 -33.94
C PRO A 254 2.14 -27.58 -33.07
N GLU A 255 2.31 -28.90 -32.94
CA GLU A 255 1.44 -29.73 -32.10
C GLU A 255 1.71 -29.52 -30.60
N GLU A 256 2.99 -29.47 -30.21
CA GLU A 256 3.38 -29.11 -28.85
C GLU A 256 2.91 -27.69 -28.50
N LEU A 257 3.09 -26.71 -29.39
CA LEU A 257 2.61 -25.34 -29.18
C LEU A 257 1.09 -25.30 -29.00
N ASN A 258 0.34 -26.00 -29.85
CA ASN A 258 -1.12 -26.07 -29.77
C ASN A 258 -1.60 -26.83 -28.52
N ARG A 259 -0.85 -27.84 -28.04
CA ARG A 259 -1.07 -28.48 -26.73
C ARG A 259 -0.76 -27.51 -25.58
N PHE A 260 0.32 -26.73 -25.67
CA PHE A 260 0.71 -25.76 -24.65
C PHE A 260 -0.38 -24.70 -24.46
N ILE A 261 -0.88 -24.12 -25.56
CA ILE A 261 -2.00 -23.15 -25.52
C ILE A 261 -3.21 -23.75 -24.79
N LYS A 262 -3.63 -24.98 -25.15
CA LYS A 262 -4.78 -25.68 -24.55
C LYS A 262 -4.60 -26.05 -23.07
N LEU A 263 -3.37 -26.17 -22.57
CA LEU A 263 -3.06 -26.43 -21.16
C LEU A 263 -2.87 -25.13 -20.38
N ALA A 264 -2.22 -24.13 -20.96
CA ALA A 264 -2.00 -22.82 -20.35
C ALA A 264 -3.32 -22.09 -20.05
N LEU A 265 -4.32 -22.22 -20.94
CA LEU A 265 -5.69 -21.71 -20.73
C LEU A 265 -6.45 -22.40 -19.57
N LYS A 266 -5.91 -23.50 -19.00
CA LYS A 266 -6.44 -24.21 -17.82
C LYS A 266 -5.68 -23.91 -16.54
N LEU A 267 -4.65 -23.07 -16.58
CA LEU A 267 -3.96 -22.59 -15.39
C LEU A 267 -4.87 -21.63 -14.59
N ARG A 268 -4.43 -21.28 -13.36
CA ARG A 268 -5.17 -20.35 -12.49
C ARG A 268 -5.49 -19.03 -13.21
N ARG A 269 -6.75 -18.60 -13.13
CA ARG A 269 -7.18 -17.29 -13.63
C ARG A 269 -6.84 -16.19 -12.59
N PRO A 270 -6.62 -14.93 -13.02
CA PRO A 270 -6.52 -13.81 -12.09
C PRO A 270 -7.85 -13.65 -11.32
N LYS A 271 -7.77 -13.23 -10.05
CA LYS A 271 -8.94 -12.82 -9.25
C LYS A 271 -9.31 -11.35 -9.47
N ILE A 272 -8.38 -10.50 -9.93
CA ILE A 272 -8.54 -9.04 -10.06
C ILE A 272 -8.35 -8.61 -11.52
N ILE A 273 -9.33 -7.88 -12.05
CA ILE A 273 -9.36 -7.32 -13.41
C ILE A 273 -8.47 -6.06 -13.41
N SER A 274 -7.25 -6.19 -13.95
CA SER A 274 -6.21 -5.14 -13.91
C SER A 274 -6.16 -4.20 -15.14
N THR A 275 -7.05 -4.41 -16.11
CA THR A 275 -7.15 -3.64 -17.37
C THR A 275 -8.60 -3.58 -17.89
N TRP A 276 -8.84 -2.86 -18.98
CA TRP A 276 -10.18 -2.60 -19.52
C TRP A 276 -10.80 -3.79 -20.27
N THR A 277 -11.88 -4.34 -19.71
CA THR A 277 -12.76 -5.35 -20.31
C THR A 277 -14.14 -4.75 -20.60
N ARG A 278 -14.91 -5.34 -21.52
CA ARG A 278 -16.34 -5.04 -21.70
C ARG A 278 -17.17 -5.80 -20.65
N ASP A 279 -18.44 -5.43 -20.50
CA ASP A 279 -19.39 -6.12 -19.61
C ASP A 279 -20.11 -7.32 -20.26
N ASP A 280 -19.90 -7.55 -21.56
CA ASP A 280 -20.34 -8.73 -22.31
C ASP A 280 -19.22 -9.76 -22.60
N GLU A 281 -18.04 -9.60 -21.99
CA GLU A 281 -16.88 -10.49 -22.14
C GLU A 281 -16.59 -11.29 -20.86
N ASP A 282 -16.02 -12.50 -20.99
CA ASP A 282 -15.36 -13.18 -19.85
C ASP A 282 -14.08 -12.41 -19.50
N ALA A 283 -14.21 -11.45 -18.58
CA ALA A 283 -13.12 -10.61 -18.11
C ALA A 283 -11.95 -11.43 -17.54
N TYR A 284 -12.20 -12.57 -16.91
CA TYR A 284 -11.16 -13.41 -16.30
C TYR A 284 -10.42 -14.29 -17.33
N LEU A 285 -11.04 -14.57 -18.48
CA LEU A 285 -10.38 -15.21 -19.63
C LEU A 285 -9.60 -14.18 -20.47
N THR A 286 -10.20 -13.04 -20.76
CA THR A 286 -9.57 -11.98 -21.59
C THR A 286 -8.41 -11.28 -20.88
N THR A 287 -8.40 -11.22 -19.55
CA THR A 287 -7.25 -10.76 -18.75
C THR A 287 -6.26 -11.85 -18.36
N LEU A 288 -6.51 -13.13 -18.70
CA LEU A 288 -5.58 -14.22 -18.41
C LEU A 288 -4.24 -13.99 -19.12
N SER A 289 -3.21 -13.65 -18.37
CA SER A 289 -1.91 -13.28 -18.91
C SER A 289 -0.74 -13.89 -18.13
N PHE A 290 0.35 -14.14 -18.83
CA PHE A 290 1.68 -14.32 -18.24
C PHE A 290 2.32 -12.93 -18.07
N LYS A 291 2.89 -12.66 -16.89
CA LYS A 291 3.65 -11.43 -16.62
C LYS A 291 5.00 -11.77 -15.97
N PHE A 292 6.06 -11.10 -16.41
CA PHE A 292 7.41 -11.38 -15.91
C PHE A 292 7.54 -11.05 -14.42
N LEU A 293 6.96 -9.93 -13.96
CA LEU A 293 6.92 -9.53 -12.55
C LEU A 293 5.51 -9.05 -12.15
N GLY A 294 4.47 -9.78 -12.58
CA GLY A 294 3.05 -9.39 -12.57
C GLY A 294 2.48 -8.81 -11.27
N GLN A 295 1.60 -7.81 -11.38
CA GLN A 295 0.98 -7.09 -10.26
C GLN A 295 0.41 -8.03 -9.19
N ARG A 296 0.53 -7.60 -7.93
CA ARG A 296 0.23 -8.45 -6.76
C ARG A 296 -1.26 -8.43 -6.42
N PHE A 297 -1.77 -9.54 -5.91
CA PHE A 297 -3.12 -9.64 -5.38
C PHE A 297 -3.25 -8.82 -4.08
N ILE A 298 -4.01 -7.72 -4.14
CA ILE A 298 -4.36 -6.91 -2.96
C ILE A 298 -5.79 -7.26 -2.48
N PRO A 299 -5.99 -7.78 -1.25
CA PRO A 299 -7.28 -8.32 -0.81
C PRO A 299 -8.41 -7.28 -0.77
N ASP A 300 -8.10 -6.02 -0.46
CA ASP A 300 -9.06 -4.91 -0.44
C ASP A 300 -9.47 -4.46 -1.85
N GLY A 301 -8.57 -4.55 -2.84
CA GLY A 301 -8.93 -4.42 -4.25
C GLY A 301 -9.90 -5.51 -4.72
N TYR A 302 -9.73 -6.74 -4.22
CA TYR A 302 -10.68 -7.84 -4.45
C TYR A 302 -12.02 -7.63 -3.73
N ILE A 303 -12.04 -7.11 -2.49
CA ILE A 303 -13.27 -6.69 -1.80
C ILE A 303 -14.01 -5.64 -2.64
N PHE A 304 -13.32 -4.58 -3.05
CA PHE A 304 -13.90 -3.51 -3.87
C PHE A 304 -14.47 -4.03 -5.18
N GLN A 305 -13.72 -4.85 -5.93
CA GLN A 305 -14.21 -5.44 -7.19
C GLN A 305 -15.51 -6.26 -7.00
N ASN A 306 -15.63 -6.99 -5.88
CA ASN A 306 -16.83 -7.79 -5.61
C ASN A 306 -18.02 -6.98 -5.07
N LEU A 307 -17.82 -5.69 -4.78
CA LEU A 307 -18.83 -4.76 -4.28
C LEU A 307 -19.11 -3.58 -5.23
N VAL A 308 -18.69 -3.64 -6.49
CA VAL A 308 -19.02 -2.63 -7.53
C VAL A 308 -19.76 -3.25 -8.73
N TYR A 309 -20.09 -2.41 -9.70
CA TYR A 309 -20.70 -2.82 -10.97
C TYR A 309 -19.95 -3.99 -11.64
N ASN A 310 -20.70 -4.83 -12.36
CA ASN A 310 -20.44 -6.24 -12.71
C ASN A 310 -20.77 -7.28 -11.61
N LYS A 311 -20.71 -6.95 -10.30
CA LYS A 311 -21.25 -7.81 -9.22
C LYS A 311 -22.46 -7.21 -8.49
N VAL A 312 -22.48 -5.89 -8.32
CA VAL A 312 -23.45 -5.14 -7.51
C VAL A 312 -24.11 -4.02 -8.31
N GLY A 313 -25.43 -3.89 -8.15
CA GLY A 313 -26.28 -3.02 -8.97
C GLY A 313 -26.65 -3.65 -10.31
N THR A 314 -27.22 -2.85 -11.21
CA THR A 314 -27.61 -3.25 -12.58
C THR A 314 -27.03 -2.26 -13.59
N ARG A 315 -27.12 -2.55 -14.91
CA ARG A 315 -26.67 -1.60 -15.95
C ARG A 315 -27.43 -0.26 -15.92
N THR A 316 -28.66 -0.25 -15.39
CA THR A 316 -29.48 0.97 -15.19
C THR A 316 -29.33 1.59 -13.80
N HIS A 317 -28.80 0.86 -12.81
CA HIS A 317 -28.51 1.36 -11.47
C HIS A 317 -27.19 0.78 -10.92
N PRO A 318 -26.03 1.19 -11.47
CA PRO A 318 -24.74 0.58 -11.14
C PRO A 318 -24.11 1.16 -9.86
N ARG A 319 -23.45 0.31 -9.06
CA ARG A 319 -22.57 0.76 -7.97
C ARG A 319 -21.17 1.03 -8.52
N LEU A 320 -20.94 2.23 -9.05
CA LEU A 320 -19.70 2.57 -9.78
C LEU A 320 -18.46 2.77 -8.88
N PHE A 321 -18.65 3.04 -7.58
CA PHE A 321 -17.55 3.25 -6.64
C PHE A 321 -17.81 2.50 -5.32
N PRO A 322 -16.77 1.93 -4.69
CA PRO A 322 -16.83 1.43 -3.33
C PRO A 322 -16.67 2.58 -2.32
N LYS A 323 -16.66 2.25 -1.04
CA LYS A 323 -16.29 3.14 0.08
C LYS A 323 -15.23 2.45 0.94
N GLY A 324 -14.33 3.19 1.59
CA GLY A 324 -13.34 2.58 2.49
C GLY A 324 -13.99 1.75 3.62
N LEU A 325 -15.19 2.15 4.04
CA LEU A 325 -16.03 1.41 4.99
C LEU A 325 -16.40 -0.01 4.54
N ASP A 326 -16.47 -0.30 3.23
CA ASP A 326 -16.77 -1.65 2.72
C ASP A 326 -15.73 -2.67 3.22
N ILE A 327 -14.45 -2.27 3.30
CA ILE A 327 -13.37 -3.11 3.83
C ILE A 327 -13.59 -3.37 5.31
N LEU A 328 -13.86 -2.33 6.10
CA LEU A 328 -14.08 -2.48 7.54
C LEU A 328 -15.32 -3.35 7.83
N ALA A 329 -16.36 -3.26 7.00
CA ALA A 329 -17.54 -4.12 7.08
C ALA A 329 -17.21 -5.59 6.76
N VAL A 330 -16.41 -5.87 5.71
CA VAL A 330 -15.92 -7.22 5.40
C VAL A 330 -15.04 -7.79 6.51
N LEU A 331 -14.16 -6.97 7.12
CA LEU A 331 -13.33 -7.38 8.25
C LEU A 331 -14.13 -7.61 9.56
N GLY A 332 -15.42 -7.26 9.59
CA GLY A 332 -16.36 -7.59 10.68
C GLY A 332 -16.91 -6.38 11.47
N SER A 333 -16.66 -5.14 11.05
CA SER A 333 -17.20 -3.95 11.72
C SER A 333 -18.69 -3.77 11.44
N ALA A 334 -19.52 -4.24 12.39
CA ALA A 334 -20.96 -3.99 12.40
C ALA A 334 -21.30 -2.48 12.41
N ARG A 335 -20.40 -1.60 12.89
CA ARG A 335 -20.60 -0.14 12.83
C ARG A 335 -20.36 0.42 11.43
N ALA A 336 -19.36 -0.08 10.70
CA ALA A 336 -19.14 0.30 9.30
C ALA A 336 -20.31 -0.16 8.41
N GLU A 337 -20.74 -1.42 8.56
CA GLU A 337 -21.93 -1.98 7.93
C GLU A 337 -23.21 -1.17 8.26
N SER A 338 -23.38 -0.77 9.52
CA SER A 338 -24.47 0.10 9.95
C SER A 338 -24.43 1.48 9.26
N ILE A 339 -23.26 2.07 9.01
CA ILE A 339 -23.16 3.35 8.28
C ILE A 339 -23.47 3.15 6.79
N LEU A 340 -22.93 2.10 6.16
CA LEU A 340 -23.17 1.76 4.75
C LEU A 340 -24.66 1.57 4.45
N ILE A 341 -25.39 0.88 5.34
CA ILE A 341 -26.83 0.60 5.18
C ILE A 341 -27.69 1.79 5.63
N ASN A 342 -27.50 2.32 6.84
CA ASN A 342 -28.48 3.24 7.46
C ASN A 342 -28.20 4.73 7.17
N HIS A 343 -27.01 5.09 6.69
CA HIS A 343 -26.66 6.48 6.34
C HIS A 343 -26.34 6.63 4.85
N TYR A 344 -25.61 5.68 4.25
CA TYR A 344 -25.34 5.71 2.82
C TYR A 344 -26.33 4.94 1.95
N HIS A 345 -27.21 4.10 2.53
CA HIS A 345 -28.23 3.31 1.81
C HIS A 345 -27.67 2.48 0.65
N GLU A 346 -26.47 1.92 0.82
CA GLU A 346 -25.76 1.14 -0.21
C GLU A 346 -26.47 -0.18 -0.53
N ASP A 347 -27.38 -0.64 0.33
CA ASP A 347 -28.28 -1.77 0.07
C ASP A 347 -29.42 -1.46 -0.90
N ARG A 348 -29.51 -0.24 -1.45
CA ARG A 348 -30.29 0.06 -2.66
C ARG A 348 -29.78 -0.70 -3.90
N TYR A 349 -28.51 -1.10 -3.90
CA TYR A 349 -27.90 -1.77 -5.05
C TYR A 349 -28.14 -3.30 -4.97
N LEU A 350 -28.70 -3.85 -6.05
CA LEU A 350 -28.93 -5.29 -6.20
C LEU A 350 -27.66 -6.10 -5.89
N ASN A 351 -27.80 -7.24 -5.21
CA ASN A 351 -26.72 -8.14 -4.77
C ASN A 351 -25.72 -7.58 -3.73
N TYR A 352 -25.88 -6.33 -3.23
CA TYR A 352 -24.90 -5.76 -2.29
C TYR A 352 -24.80 -6.55 -0.99
N LYS A 353 -25.94 -6.83 -0.34
CA LYS A 353 -25.99 -7.59 0.93
C LYS A 353 -25.47 -9.02 0.74
N GLU A 354 -25.84 -9.66 -0.36
CA GLU A 354 -25.49 -11.03 -0.71
C GLU A 354 -23.98 -11.17 -0.93
N ASN A 355 -23.35 -10.22 -1.62
CA ASN A 355 -21.91 -10.22 -1.84
C ASN A 355 -21.11 -9.78 -0.61
N LEU A 356 -21.62 -8.82 0.18
CA LEU A 356 -21.04 -8.45 1.47
C LEU A 356 -21.02 -9.64 2.45
N ILE A 357 -22.10 -10.42 2.51
CA ILE A 357 -22.17 -11.64 3.35
C ILE A 357 -21.17 -12.70 2.86
N LYS A 358 -21.04 -12.93 1.54
CA LYS A 358 -20.04 -13.86 0.97
C LYS A 358 -18.62 -13.45 1.36
N LEU A 359 -18.27 -12.17 1.20
CA LEU A 359 -16.94 -11.64 1.55
C LEU A 359 -16.68 -11.71 3.06
N LYS A 360 -17.66 -11.34 3.89
CA LYS A 360 -17.58 -11.48 5.36
C LYS A 360 -17.35 -12.93 5.79
N LYS A 361 -17.87 -13.91 5.04
CA LYS A 361 -17.55 -15.33 5.24
C LYS A 361 -16.15 -15.68 4.72
N GLU A 362 -15.81 -15.36 3.48
CA GLU A 362 -14.49 -15.66 2.88
C GLU A 362 -13.34 -15.14 3.77
N PHE A 363 -13.42 -13.89 4.25
CA PHE A 363 -12.45 -13.28 5.15
C PHE A 363 -12.62 -13.67 6.64
N GLY A 364 -13.74 -14.32 7.00
CA GLY A 364 -13.99 -14.88 8.32
C GLY A 364 -13.40 -16.28 8.49
N ASP A 365 -13.38 -17.06 7.41
CA ASP A 365 -12.88 -18.44 7.36
C ASP A 365 -11.33 -18.52 7.20
N LEU A 366 -10.66 -17.41 6.86
CA LEU A 366 -9.18 -17.32 6.71
C LEU A 366 -8.41 -17.62 8.01
N ASP A 367 -7.38 -18.46 7.91
CA ASP A 367 -6.57 -18.86 9.07
C ASP A 367 -5.42 -17.87 9.42
N GLU A 368 -4.85 -18.00 10.62
CA GLU A 368 -3.76 -17.11 11.06
C GLU A 368 -2.46 -17.31 10.25
N SER A 369 -2.28 -18.39 9.47
CA SER A 369 -1.15 -18.54 8.53
C SER A 369 -1.36 -17.71 7.25
N GLU A 370 -2.59 -17.67 6.73
CA GLU A 370 -2.99 -16.85 5.59
C GLU A 370 -2.89 -15.36 5.94
N TRP A 371 -3.45 -14.95 7.09
CA TRP A 371 -3.33 -13.59 7.63
C TRP A 371 -1.88 -13.15 7.92
N ASN A 372 -0.96 -14.09 8.12
CA ASN A 372 0.46 -13.80 8.36
C ASN A 372 1.37 -14.12 7.15
N SER A 373 0.80 -14.41 5.97
CA SER A 373 1.52 -14.90 4.79
C SER A 373 2.46 -13.87 4.14
N ASN A 374 2.15 -12.58 4.29
CA ASN A 374 3.01 -11.44 3.91
C ASN A 374 2.67 -10.22 4.78
N ILE A 375 3.39 -9.11 4.60
CA ILE A 375 3.22 -7.91 5.43
C ILE A 375 1.87 -7.22 5.17
N TYR A 376 1.41 -7.15 3.92
CA TYR A 376 0.10 -6.60 3.54
C TYR A 376 -1.08 -7.28 4.25
N TRP A 377 -1.12 -8.61 4.28
CA TRP A 377 -2.15 -9.35 5.04
C TRP A 377 -2.05 -9.10 6.54
N GLY A 378 -0.84 -9.04 7.10
CA GLY A 378 -0.64 -8.73 8.52
C GLY A 378 -1.14 -7.33 8.90
N TRP A 379 -1.00 -6.36 7.99
CA TRP A 379 -1.52 -5.00 8.14
C TRP A 379 -3.06 -4.98 8.17
N LEU A 380 -3.71 -5.67 7.22
CA LEU A 380 -5.17 -5.86 7.25
C LEU A 380 -5.62 -6.63 8.50
N ARG A 381 -4.82 -7.58 9.01
CA ARG A 381 -5.11 -8.32 10.25
C ARG A 381 -5.02 -7.44 11.51
N ILE A 382 -4.16 -6.42 11.51
CA ILE A 382 -4.10 -5.38 12.56
C ILE A 382 -5.36 -4.52 12.52
N ILE A 383 -5.79 -4.07 11.34
CA ILE A 383 -7.05 -3.31 11.17
C ILE A 383 -8.24 -4.15 11.65
N LYS A 384 -8.30 -5.44 11.28
CA LYS A 384 -9.32 -6.41 11.72
C LYS A 384 -9.37 -6.60 13.24
N GLU A 385 -8.24 -6.47 13.93
CA GLU A 385 -8.19 -6.52 15.40
C GLU A 385 -8.64 -5.19 16.03
N MET A 386 -8.13 -4.07 15.50
CA MET A 386 -8.38 -2.73 16.04
C MET A 386 -9.86 -2.32 16.04
N ILE A 387 -10.62 -2.72 15.02
CA ILE A 387 -12.06 -2.43 14.90
C ILE A 387 -12.93 -3.17 15.94
N ILE A 388 -12.37 -4.12 16.71
CA ILE A 388 -13.07 -4.84 17.77
C ILE A 388 -12.91 -4.06 19.09
N PRO A 389 -14.01 -3.61 19.75
CA PRO A 389 -13.91 -2.90 21.02
C PRO A 389 -13.32 -3.77 22.14
N PRO A 390 -12.54 -3.19 23.08
CA PRO A 390 -11.91 -3.96 24.14
C PRO A 390 -12.95 -4.54 25.09
N LYS A 391 -12.77 -5.81 25.48
CA LYS A 391 -13.69 -6.52 26.39
C LYS A 391 -13.71 -5.91 27.81
N ALA A 392 -12.60 -5.30 28.24
CA ALA A 392 -12.38 -4.71 29.56
C ALA A 392 -11.92 -3.24 29.47
N GLY A 393 -11.60 -2.63 30.61
CA GLY A 393 -11.15 -1.23 30.72
C GLY A 393 -12.30 -0.19 30.64
N PRO A 394 -11.95 1.11 30.71
CA PRO A 394 -12.91 2.23 30.79
C PRO A 394 -14.03 2.19 29.74
N ARG A 395 -15.26 2.51 30.15
CA ARG A 395 -16.47 2.45 29.28
C ARG A 395 -16.37 3.34 28.04
N ILE A 396 -15.57 4.42 28.08
CA ILE A 396 -15.38 5.33 26.95
C ILE A 396 -14.84 4.59 25.70
N PHE A 397 -13.96 3.60 25.85
CA PHE A 397 -13.42 2.79 24.74
C PHE A 397 -14.44 1.86 24.07
N ARG A 398 -15.66 1.78 24.61
CA ARG A 398 -16.82 1.07 24.06
C ARG A 398 -17.98 2.00 23.69
N SER A 399 -17.76 3.32 23.76
CA SER A 399 -18.75 4.33 23.35
C SER A 399 -18.83 4.45 21.82
N ARG A 400 -19.99 4.87 21.30
CA ARG A 400 -20.20 5.07 19.85
C ARG A 400 -19.15 6.02 19.26
N ALA A 401 -18.87 7.14 19.91
CA ALA A 401 -17.86 8.10 19.48
C ALA A 401 -16.43 7.49 19.44
N TRP A 402 -16.08 6.59 20.37
CA TRP A 402 -14.79 5.89 20.29
C TRP A 402 -14.76 4.88 19.15
N ILE A 403 -15.86 4.17 18.90
CA ILE A 403 -15.95 3.23 17.78
C ILE A 403 -15.84 3.98 16.45
N ASP A 404 -16.52 5.12 16.31
CA ASP A 404 -16.49 5.96 15.11
C ASP A 404 -15.08 6.56 14.89
N LYS A 405 -14.41 7.06 15.96
CA LYS A 405 -12.97 7.38 15.94
C LYS A 405 -12.12 6.19 15.48
N THR A 406 -12.43 4.98 15.95
CA THR A 406 -11.67 3.77 15.63
C THR A 406 -11.84 3.36 14.16
N LEU A 407 -13.00 3.64 13.54
CA LEU A 407 -13.16 3.51 12.09
C LEU A 407 -12.28 4.54 11.36
N THR A 408 -12.22 5.80 11.82
CA THR A 408 -11.34 6.83 11.25
C THR A 408 -9.85 6.43 11.35
N THR A 409 -9.39 5.92 12.50
CA THR A 409 -8.03 5.34 12.66
C THR A 409 -7.81 4.17 11.68
N GLY A 410 -8.79 3.27 11.52
CA GLY A 410 -8.70 2.12 10.60
C GLY A 410 -8.66 2.50 9.13
N LEU A 411 -9.42 3.51 8.71
CA LEU A 411 -9.43 4.03 7.34
C LEU A 411 -8.16 4.82 7.02
N ALA A 412 -7.64 5.61 7.97
CA ALA A 412 -6.35 6.28 7.82
C ALA A 412 -5.18 5.30 7.73
N PHE A 413 -5.12 4.29 8.60
CA PHE A 413 -4.09 3.26 8.56
C PHE A 413 -4.21 2.32 7.34
N TRP A 414 -5.40 2.21 6.73
CA TRP A 414 -5.56 1.58 5.41
C TRP A 414 -5.16 2.50 4.25
N ALA A 415 -5.42 3.82 4.35
CA ALA A 415 -4.90 4.79 3.39
C ALA A 415 -3.36 4.79 3.38
N GLU A 416 -2.71 4.68 4.55
CA GLU A 416 -1.26 4.43 4.68
C GLU A 416 -0.82 3.13 3.98
N LEU A 417 -1.51 2.00 4.19
CA LEU A 417 -1.21 0.74 3.47
C LEU A 417 -1.34 0.88 1.94
N ARG A 418 -2.36 1.61 1.46
CA ARG A 418 -2.59 1.83 0.02
C ARG A 418 -1.71 2.91 -0.57
N HIS A 419 -1.18 3.81 0.27
CA HIS A 419 -0.05 4.67 -0.03
C HIS A 419 1.16 3.76 -0.23
N ASP A 420 1.72 3.16 0.82
CA ASP A 420 2.92 2.29 0.82
C ASP A 420 3.00 1.20 -0.27
N ALA A 421 1.88 0.79 -0.86
CA ALA A 421 1.82 -0.19 -1.96
C ALA A 421 2.08 0.36 -3.38
N ILE A 422 2.24 1.69 -3.57
CA ILE A 422 2.30 2.35 -4.89
C ILE A 422 3.61 3.18 -5.09
N LEU A 423 4.43 3.34 -4.04
CA LEU A 423 5.27 4.54 -3.78
C LEU A 423 6.70 4.17 -3.27
N TYR A 424 7.69 5.04 -2.99
CA TYR A 424 7.88 6.52 -2.89
C TYR A 424 9.38 6.58 -2.09
N ALA A 425 10.12 7.35 -1.17
CA ALA A 425 10.20 8.48 -0.10
C ALA A 425 11.55 9.30 0.12
N LYS A 426 11.79 10.09 1.26
CA LYS A 426 13.00 10.87 1.87
C LYS A 426 12.83 12.49 2.17
N GLN A 427 13.30 13.46 3.09
CA GLN A 427 14.25 13.90 4.27
C GLN A 427 13.82 15.11 5.30
N SER A 428 14.80 15.90 5.90
CA SER A 428 14.89 16.86 7.08
C SER A 428 16.02 18.00 7.06
N TYR A 429 16.30 18.73 8.19
CA TYR A 429 17.48 19.63 8.50
C TYR A 429 17.69 19.89 10.05
N THR A 430 18.81 20.51 10.49
CA THR A 430 19.39 20.56 11.88
C THR A 430 18.80 21.55 12.93
N VAL A 431 18.92 21.24 14.24
CA VAL A 431 18.69 22.15 15.41
C VAL A 431 19.78 21.96 16.49
N ALA A 432 20.05 23.00 17.33
CA ALA A 432 21.08 23.01 18.38
C ALA A 432 20.63 22.49 19.77
N VAL A 433 21.60 22.17 20.64
CA VAL A 433 21.39 21.63 22.00
C VAL A 433 21.00 22.73 23.00
N SER A 434 20.05 22.44 23.89
CA SER A 434 19.82 23.19 25.14
C SER A 434 19.42 22.25 26.27
N VAL A 435 20.03 22.41 27.45
CA VAL A 435 19.63 21.68 28.66
C VAL A 435 18.29 22.26 29.14
N ARG A 436 17.28 21.41 29.30
CA ARG A 436 15.96 21.79 29.81
C ARG A 436 15.79 21.33 31.26
N PRO A 437 15.14 22.12 32.14
CA PRO A 437 14.69 21.61 33.43
C PRO A 437 13.81 20.38 33.27
N LYS A 438 13.87 19.42 34.20
CA LYS A 438 12.89 18.32 34.24
C LYS A 438 11.49 18.91 34.39
N PRO A 439 10.53 18.63 33.48
CA PRO A 439 9.12 18.94 33.74
C PRO A 439 8.65 18.20 35.00
N ARG A 440 7.58 18.70 35.63
CA ARG A 440 6.83 17.86 36.58
C ARG A 440 6.28 16.66 35.80
N VAL A 441 6.48 15.45 36.30
CA VAL A 441 5.97 14.22 35.68
C VAL A 441 4.45 14.31 35.62
N GLY A 442 3.90 14.41 34.42
CA GLY A 442 2.45 14.42 34.20
C GLY A 442 1.85 13.02 34.35
N ARG A 443 0.54 12.93 34.56
CA ARG A 443 -0.15 11.64 34.41
C ARG A 443 -0.11 11.23 32.93
N ALA A 444 0.32 10.01 32.65
CA ALA A 444 0.18 9.39 31.34
C ALA A 444 -0.96 8.35 31.34
N TYR A 445 -1.43 7.97 30.16
CA TYR A 445 -2.35 6.86 29.92
C TYR A 445 -2.11 6.29 28.51
N LEU A 446 -2.07 4.97 28.35
CA LEU A 446 -1.91 4.31 27.04
C LEU A 446 -3.25 3.79 26.52
N GLU A 447 -3.54 3.91 25.22
CA GLU A 447 -4.72 3.28 24.63
C GLU A 447 -4.64 1.75 24.80
N PRO A 448 -5.58 1.11 25.52
CA PRO A 448 -5.42 -0.27 25.93
C PRO A 448 -5.79 -1.21 24.77
N ARG A 449 -4.77 -1.66 24.03
CA ARG A 449 -4.85 -2.51 22.84
C ARG A 449 -3.65 -3.48 22.73
N PRO A 450 -3.45 -4.40 23.70
CA PRO A 450 -2.22 -5.19 23.79
C PRO A 450 -2.06 -6.17 22.62
N GLU A 451 -3.18 -6.62 22.02
CA GLU A 451 -3.15 -7.50 20.83
C GLU A 451 -2.80 -6.73 19.54
N VAL A 452 -3.16 -5.45 19.43
CA VAL A 452 -2.73 -4.58 18.32
C VAL A 452 -1.21 -4.38 18.38
N TYR A 453 -0.67 -4.04 19.57
CA TYR A 453 0.77 -3.89 19.76
C TYR A 453 1.53 -5.22 19.55
N ARG A 454 0.95 -6.37 19.97
CA ARG A 454 1.50 -7.71 19.67
C ARG A 454 1.54 -8.01 18.18
N ARG A 455 0.48 -7.68 17.43
CA ARG A 455 0.43 -7.91 15.97
C ARG A 455 1.37 -6.98 15.21
N LEU A 456 1.50 -5.72 15.62
CA LEU A 456 2.54 -4.81 15.12
C LEU A 456 3.95 -5.36 15.36
N LYS A 457 4.22 -5.99 16.52
CA LYS A 457 5.52 -6.60 16.80
C LYS A 457 5.80 -7.78 15.88
N LEU A 458 4.86 -8.74 15.80
CA LEU A 458 4.95 -9.90 14.90
C LEU A 458 5.11 -9.50 13.42
N LEU A 459 4.58 -8.33 13.04
CA LEU A 459 4.72 -7.77 11.69
C LEU A 459 6.09 -7.11 11.48
N ALA A 460 6.57 -6.30 12.43
CA ALA A 460 7.92 -5.73 12.40
C ALA A 460 9.02 -6.82 12.46
N GLU A 461 8.74 -7.96 13.08
CA GLU A 461 9.64 -9.12 13.10
C GLU A 461 9.78 -9.81 11.73
N LYS A 462 8.85 -9.59 10.78
CA LYS A 462 8.93 -10.13 9.41
C LYS A 462 9.84 -9.34 8.47
N PHE A 463 10.27 -8.12 8.83
CA PHE A 463 11.17 -7.33 7.99
C PHE A 463 12.51 -8.09 7.76
N PRO A 464 13.05 -8.15 6.53
CA PRO A 464 14.19 -8.99 6.19
C PRO A 464 15.52 -8.35 6.62
N ARG A 465 15.79 -8.30 7.94
CA ARG A 465 16.90 -7.57 8.57
C ARG A 465 18.28 -7.87 7.98
N SER A 466 18.52 -9.07 7.42
CA SER A 466 19.78 -9.44 6.76
C SER A 466 20.02 -8.77 5.40
N LEU A 467 18.99 -8.16 4.79
CA LEU A 467 19.08 -7.47 3.50
C LEU A 467 19.17 -5.94 3.65
N LEU A 468 18.66 -5.40 4.75
CA LEU A 468 18.59 -3.98 5.11
C LEU A 468 19.96 -3.40 5.55
N SER A 469 20.13 -2.08 5.41
CA SER A 469 21.25 -1.32 5.97
C SER A 469 21.11 -1.17 7.49
N SER A 470 22.21 -0.87 8.21
CA SER A 470 22.14 -0.83 9.68
C SER A 470 21.10 0.14 10.22
N PRO A 471 21.06 1.43 9.81
CA PRO A 471 20.12 2.40 10.37
C PRO A 471 18.66 1.92 10.31
N THR A 472 18.24 1.33 9.20
CA THR A 472 16.89 0.79 9.04
C THR A 472 16.59 -0.33 10.04
N ARG A 473 17.54 -1.25 10.29
CA ARG A 473 17.42 -2.31 11.30
C ARG A 473 17.39 -1.74 12.70
N ASP A 474 18.26 -0.77 12.99
CA ASP A 474 18.43 -0.17 14.30
C ASP A 474 17.14 0.57 14.74
N LEU A 475 16.42 1.19 13.78
CA LEU A 475 15.07 1.74 13.96
C LEU A 475 14.00 0.65 14.19
N ILE A 476 13.97 -0.41 13.35
CA ILE A 476 13.02 -1.53 13.48
C ILE A 476 13.16 -2.22 14.85
N ASP A 477 14.38 -2.55 15.25
CA ASP A 477 14.66 -3.18 16.54
C ASP A 477 14.36 -2.22 17.71
N GLY A 478 14.48 -0.90 17.50
CA GLY A 478 14.01 0.13 18.43
C GLY A 478 12.50 0.15 18.62
N TYR A 479 11.74 0.03 17.52
CA TYR A 479 10.29 -0.03 17.54
C TYR A 479 9.76 -1.33 18.16
N ILE A 480 10.42 -2.47 17.92
CA ILE A 480 10.10 -3.74 18.59
C ILE A 480 10.27 -3.62 20.11
N ARG A 481 11.38 -3.01 20.58
CA ARG A 481 11.59 -2.74 22.02
C ARG A 481 10.55 -1.80 22.62
N LEU A 482 10.07 -0.81 21.86
CA LEU A 482 8.96 0.05 22.29
C LEU A 482 7.67 -0.77 22.43
N LEU A 483 7.32 -1.58 21.42
CA LEU A 483 6.10 -2.38 21.43
C LEU A 483 6.05 -3.38 22.59
N ASP A 484 7.16 -4.02 22.97
CA ASP A 484 7.20 -4.89 24.15
C ASP A 484 6.77 -4.15 25.43
N ARG A 485 7.28 -2.93 25.67
CA ARG A 485 6.82 -2.09 26.79
C ARG A 485 5.35 -1.70 26.65
N LEU A 486 4.89 -1.33 25.46
CA LEU A 486 3.49 -0.95 25.24
C LEU A 486 2.52 -2.13 25.44
N ILE A 487 2.92 -3.38 25.16
CA ILE A 487 2.12 -4.57 25.46
C ILE A 487 1.94 -4.73 26.98
N GLU A 488 3.03 -4.65 27.76
CA GLU A 488 2.98 -4.75 29.22
C GLU A 488 2.15 -3.62 29.86
N ILE A 489 2.46 -2.36 29.52
CA ILE A 489 1.72 -1.17 29.97
C ILE A 489 0.22 -1.32 29.65
N SER A 490 -0.10 -1.75 28.43
CA SER A 490 -1.50 -1.95 28.02
C SER A 490 -2.20 -3.09 28.75
N GLN A 491 -1.47 -4.05 29.34
CA GLN A 491 -2.04 -5.08 30.21
C GLN A 491 -2.28 -4.56 31.63
N PHE A 492 -1.41 -3.69 32.16
CA PHE A 492 -1.63 -3.01 33.44
C PHE A 492 -2.83 -2.05 33.39
N GLU A 493 -2.96 -1.26 32.31
CA GLU A 493 -4.10 -0.35 32.09
C GLU A 493 -5.45 -1.09 31.99
N LEU A 494 -5.48 -2.26 31.34
CA LEU A 494 -6.68 -3.11 31.29
C LEU A 494 -7.02 -3.73 32.64
N ALA A 495 -6.02 -4.00 33.47
CA ALA A 495 -6.17 -4.56 34.82
C ALA A 495 -6.45 -3.48 35.89
N GLY A 496 -6.44 -2.19 35.54
CA GLY A 496 -6.61 -1.09 36.50
C GLY A 496 -5.46 -0.97 37.50
N LYS A 497 -4.25 -1.37 37.11
CA LYS A 497 -3.04 -1.29 37.94
C LYS A 497 -2.30 0.02 37.68
N ASP A 498 -1.77 0.64 38.72
CA ASP A 498 -0.87 1.79 38.59
C ASP A 498 0.41 1.42 37.80
N LEU A 499 0.83 2.33 36.93
CA LEU A 499 2.05 2.19 36.13
C LEU A 499 3.31 2.52 36.95
N SER A 500 4.45 1.93 36.57
CA SER A 500 5.75 2.29 37.14
C SER A 500 6.15 3.73 36.77
N ARG A 501 7.14 4.30 37.47
CA ARG A 501 7.65 5.64 37.11
C ARG A 501 8.33 5.61 35.75
N GLU A 502 8.99 4.50 35.45
CA GLU A 502 9.69 4.20 34.21
C GLU A 502 8.70 4.13 33.03
N ASP A 503 7.55 3.49 33.22
CA ASP A 503 6.47 3.43 32.21
C ASP A 503 5.81 4.79 32.01
N ILE A 504 5.58 5.55 33.10
CA ILE A 504 5.03 6.91 33.00
C ILE A 504 6.02 7.83 32.29
N ASP A 505 7.32 7.80 32.62
CA ASP A 505 8.34 8.61 31.94
C ASP A 505 8.52 8.17 30.48
N LEU A 506 8.36 6.89 30.13
CA LEU A 506 8.33 6.39 28.75
C LEU A 506 7.17 6.99 27.96
N LEU A 507 5.93 6.88 28.46
CA LEU A 507 4.75 7.45 27.82
C LEU A 507 4.81 8.98 27.77
N TYR A 508 5.35 9.63 28.81
CA TYR A 508 5.52 11.08 28.87
C TYR A 508 6.64 11.59 27.97
N ASN A 509 7.60 10.74 27.60
CA ASN A 509 8.65 11.00 26.62
C ASN A 509 8.30 10.52 25.20
N ILE A 510 7.10 9.96 24.96
CA ILE A 510 6.76 9.23 23.72
C ILE A 510 7.09 10.01 22.44
N GLY A 511 6.82 11.32 22.40
CA GLY A 511 7.13 12.16 21.24
C GLY A 511 8.62 12.16 20.88
N GLY A 512 9.53 12.14 21.86
CA GLY A 512 10.97 12.01 21.60
C GLY A 512 11.37 10.60 21.14
N ILE A 513 10.62 9.56 21.54
CA ILE A 513 10.86 8.18 21.08
C ILE A 513 10.39 8.05 19.62
N LEU A 514 9.18 8.53 19.30
CA LEU A 514 8.63 8.47 17.93
C LEU A 514 9.43 9.33 16.96
N GLU A 515 9.89 10.53 17.36
CA GLU A 515 10.77 11.37 16.54
C GLU A 515 12.07 10.65 16.16
N ASN A 516 12.70 9.94 17.10
CA ASN A 516 13.89 9.14 16.83
C ASN A 516 13.59 7.96 15.89
N LEU A 517 12.47 7.25 16.09
CA LEU A 517 12.05 6.14 15.24
C LEU A 517 11.66 6.60 13.81
N SER A 518 11.21 7.86 13.68
CA SER A 518 10.89 8.54 12.42
C SER A 518 12.10 9.21 11.74
N SER A 519 13.32 9.07 12.27
CA SER A 519 14.49 9.83 11.81
C SER A 519 15.63 8.94 11.29
N LEU A 520 15.68 8.74 9.97
CA LEU A 520 16.83 8.11 9.32
C LEU A 520 18.06 9.06 9.28
N PRO A 521 19.29 8.54 9.51
CA PRO A 521 20.52 9.33 9.44
C PRO A 521 20.75 10.01 8.07
N SER A 522 21.17 11.27 8.13
CA SER A 522 21.09 12.25 7.03
C SER A 522 21.94 11.98 5.78
N ASN A 523 22.83 10.99 5.79
CA ASN A 523 23.99 10.91 4.87
C ASN A 523 23.86 9.83 3.76
N GLN A 524 22.69 9.71 3.12
CA GLN A 524 22.50 8.85 1.94
C GLN A 524 21.85 9.63 0.77
N PRO A 525 22.26 9.45 -0.50
CA PRO A 525 21.65 10.15 -1.64
C PRO A 525 20.14 9.94 -1.78
N GLY A 526 19.44 10.89 -2.43
CA GLY A 526 17.99 10.88 -2.65
C GLY A 526 17.14 11.55 -1.56
N TYR A 527 17.79 12.17 -0.58
CA TYR A 527 17.23 13.12 0.38
C TYR A 527 16.26 14.24 -0.19
N SER A 528 14.98 14.42 0.21
CA SER A 528 14.09 15.55 -0.23
C SER A 528 13.16 16.16 0.88
N ARG A 529 12.16 17.01 0.56
CA ARG A 529 11.51 17.96 1.49
C ARG A 529 10.08 17.59 1.96
N ALA A 530 9.45 16.54 1.43
CA ALA A 530 8.02 16.25 1.63
C ALA A 530 7.66 15.40 2.87
N ASP A 531 8.61 14.71 3.51
CA ASP A 531 8.41 13.89 4.74
C ASP A 531 8.14 14.71 6.02
N ARG A 532 7.59 15.91 5.90
CA ARG A 532 7.38 16.85 7.02
C ARG A 532 6.06 16.64 7.74
N THR A 533 5.16 15.85 7.19
CA THR A 533 3.77 15.75 7.63
C THR A 533 3.26 14.32 7.42
N ILE A 534 2.26 13.90 8.20
CA ILE A 534 1.52 12.66 8.00
C ILE A 534 0.54 12.73 6.81
N GLU A 535 0.44 13.88 6.15
CA GLU A 535 -0.50 14.12 5.05
C GLU A 535 -0.08 13.42 3.74
N LEU A 536 -0.89 12.45 3.33
CA LEU A 536 -0.67 11.56 2.19
C LEU A 536 -1.97 11.25 1.43
N ILE A 537 -1.87 10.88 0.14
CA ILE A 537 -3.00 10.58 -0.75
C ILE A 537 -2.77 9.33 -1.61
N ALA A 538 -3.77 8.46 -1.71
CA ALA A 538 -3.72 7.24 -2.52
C ALA A 538 -4.99 7.08 -3.37
N ASP A 539 -4.84 6.72 -4.65
CA ASP A 539 -5.97 6.31 -5.48
C ASP A 539 -6.26 4.81 -5.30
N VAL A 540 -7.51 4.48 -5.00
CA VAL A 540 -7.88 3.14 -4.49
C VAL A 540 -8.84 2.37 -5.39
N HIS A 541 -9.60 3.07 -6.22
CA HIS A 541 -10.49 2.51 -7.25
C HIS A 541 -10.55 3.44 -8.47
N THR A 542 -10.89 2.94 -9.65
CA THR A 542 -11.03 3.74 -10.89
C THR A 542 -12.22 3.25 -11.71
N ASP A 543 -13.17 4.14 -11.97
CA ASP A 543 -14.23 3.90 -12.95
C ASP A 543 -13.86 4.55 -14.29
N VAL A 544 -13.73 3.69 -15.30
CA VAL A 544 -13.44 4.05 -16.69
C VAL A 544 -14.59 4.80 -17.35
N ASN A 545 -15.84 4.61 -16.91
CA ASN A 545 -17.04 5.16 -17.55
C ASN A 545 -17.21 6.65 -17.23
N THR A 546 -17.16 7.02 -15.95
CA THR A 546 -17.17 8.42 -15.50
C THR A 546 -15.80 9.11 -15.59
N ARG A 547 -14.74 8.35 -15.91
CA ARG A 547 -13.33 8.80 -15.95
C ARG A 547 -12.89 9.44 -14.63
N LYS A 548 -13.27 8.83 -13.50
CA LYS A 548 -12.89 9.26 -12.15
C LYS A 548 -12.24 8.12 -11.35
N ALA A 549 -11.35 8.51 -10.45
CA ALA A 549 -10.81 7.68 -9.39
C ALA A 549 -11.47 8.00 -8.05
N LEU A 550 -11.49 7.01 -7.16
CA LEU A 550 -11.71 7.21 -5.73
C LEU A 550 -10.34 7.45 -5.09
N GLU A 551 -10.15 8.61 -4.48
CA GLU A 551 -8.96 8.96 -3.72
C GLU A 551 -9.27 8.99 -2.23
N VAL A 552 -8.34 8.47 -1.44
CA VAL A 552 -8.40 8.43 0.02
C VAL A 552 -7.09 8.96 0.60
N GLY A 553 -7.16 9.69 1.71
CA GLY A 553 -5.99 10.37 2.24
C GLY A 553 -6.06 10.70 3.71
N VAL A 554 -4.89 10.92 4.28
CA VAL A 554 -4.69 11.33 5.67
C VAL A 554 -4.45 12.84 5.69
N GLY A 555 -5.07 13.54 6.65
CA GLY A 555 -4.83 14.96 6.90
C GLY A 555 -3.84 15.17 8.04
N LYS A 556 -3.79 16.40 8.58
CA LYS A 556 -3.02 16.70 9.79
C LYS A 556 -3.51 15.92 11.01
N VAL A 557 -2.70 15.92 12.08
CA VAL A 557 -3.05 15.28 13.35
C VAL A 557 -4.21 16.04 14.01
N ASP A 558 -5.23 15.32 14.45
CA ASP A 558 -6.31 15.88 15.28
C ASP A 558 -5.97 15.75 16.77
N LEU A 559 -6.36 16.72 17.59
CA LEU A 559 -6.22 16.69 19.04
C LEU A 559 -7.36 15.88 19.67
N ILE A 560 -7.03 14.74 20.28
CA ILE A 560 -7.88 14.05 21.25
C ILE A 560 -7.83 14.80 22.57
N THR A 561 -8.99 15.17 23.10
CA THR A 561 -9.19 15.46 24.53
C THR A 561 -10.06 14.36 25.13
N LEU A 562 -9.50 13.58 26.06
CA LEU A 562 -10.12 12.38 26.64
C LEU A 562 -10.24 12.50 28.16
N ARG A 563 -11.45 12.38 28.68
CA ARG A 563 -11.72 12.36 30.12
C ARG A 563 -11.93 10.94 30.63
N ILE A 564 -11.01 10.48 31.47
CA ILE A 564 -11.11 9.23 32.24
C ILE A 564 -11.23 9.61 33.72
N ASP A 565 -12.34 9.21 34.34
CA ASP A 565 -12.74 9.54 35.71
C ASP A 565 -12.68 11.06 36.01
N ARG A 566 -11.68 11.49 36.79
CA ARG A 566 -11.44 12.89 37.16
C ARG A 566 -10.33 13.55 36.34
N THR A 567 -9.57 12.78 35.56
CA THR A 567 -8.40 13.26 34.79
C THR A 567 -8.79 13.55 33.35
N THR A 568 -8.25 14.63 32.78
CA THR A 568 -8.37 14.93 31.34
C THR A 568 -7.00 14.82 30.71
N TYR A 569 -6.88 13.93 29.72
CA TYR A 569 -5.67 13.61 28.99
C TYR A 569 -5.77 14.10 27.54
N TYR A 570 -4.61 14.35 26.92
CA TYR A 570 -4.48 14.90 25.58
C TYR A 570 -3.59 14.02 24.71
N GLY A 571 -3.97 13.80 23.45
CA GLY A 571 -3.25 12.93 22.52
C GLY A 571 -3.57 13.22 21.05
N GLY A 572 -2.98 12.47 20.12
CA GLY A 572 -3.24 12.62 18.68
C GLY A 572 -4.23 11.59 18.14
N SER A 573 -5.03 11.96 17.14
CA SER A 573 -5.79 11.04 16.28
C SER A 573 -5.38 11.25 14.83
N PHE A 574 -5.48 10.21 14.02
CA PHE A 574 -5.55 10.39 12.57
C PHE A 574 -6.80 11.20 12.17
N SER A 575 -6.70 11.83 10.99
CA SER A 575 -7.84 12.33 10.22
C SER A 575 -7.90 11.66 8.85
N TYR A 576 -9.10 11.41 8.31
CA TYR A 576 -9.32 10.66 7.06
C TYR A 576 -10.25 11.41 6.10
N TYR A 577 -9.93 11.32 4.81
CA TYR A 577 -10.64 11.96 3.70
C TYR A 577 -10.90 10.93 2.58
N GLU A 578 -12.06 10.99 1.94
CA GLU A 578 -12.49 10.08 0.86
C GLU A 578 -13.31 10.90 -0.16
N PHE A 579 -12.88 10.95 -1.42
CA PHE A 579 -13.52 11.78 -2.46
C PHE A 579 -13.25 11.26 -3.88
N LEU A 580 -13.98 11.78 -4.87
CA LEU A 580 -13.83 11.42 -6.28
C LEU A 580 -13.05 12.47 -7.05
N GLN A 581 -12.00 12.06 -7.77
CA GLN A 581 -11.09 12.91 -8.52
C GLN A 581 -11.05 12.48 -10.02
N PRO A 582 -10.89 13.38 -11.00
CA PRO A 582 -10.75 12.99 -12.41
C PRO A 582 -9.46 12.20 -12.67
N ILE A 583 -9.51 11.13 -13.49
CA ILE A 583 -8.32 10.29 -13.76
C ILE A 583 -7.17 11.03 -14.46
N SER A 584 -7.44 12.18 -15.07
CA SER A 584 -6.45 13.07 -15.68
C SER A 584 -5.74 14.00 -14.68
N HIS A 585 -6.25 14.10 -13.45
CA HIS A 585 -5.75 14.97 -12.38
C HIS A 585 -5.64 14.19 -11.04
N ARG A 586 -5.19 12.94 -11.11
CA ARG A 586 -4.87 12.13 -9.92
C ARG A 586 -3.79 12.82 -9.09
N LEU A 587 -4.02 13.05 -7.80
CA LEU A 587 -3.15 13.88 -6.98
C LEU A 587 -1.81 13.21 -6.65
N THR A 588 -0.75 14.02 -6.49
CA THR A 588 0.45 13.63 -5.73
C THR A 588 0.39 14.12 -4.28
N ASP A 589 1.24 13.57 -3.40
CA ASP A 589 1.38 14.05 -2.02
C ASP A 589 1.70 15.55 -1.98
N GLU A 590 2.58 16.04 -2.86
CA GLU A 590 2.95 17.46 -2.88
C GLU A 590 1.80 18.38 -3.34
N GLU A 591 0.82 17.86 -4.06
CA GLU A 591 -0.42 18.57 -4.41
C GLU A 591 -1.42 18.51 -3.24
N TRP A 592 -1.62 17.31 -2.67
CA TRP A 592 -2.47 17.09 -1.49
C TRP A 592 -2.05 17.95 -0.30
N GLN A 593 -0.75 18.03 -0.01
CA GLN A 593 -0.17 18.85 1.07
C GLN A 593 -0.32 20.36 0.84
N ARG A 594 -0.55 20.82 -0.39
CA ARG A 594 -0.71 22.25 -0.72
C ARG A 594 -2.16 22.67 -0.90
N MET A 595 -3.04 21.77 -1.33
CA MET A 595 -4.44 22.11 -1.57
C MET A 595 -5.23 22.30 -0.27
N LYS A 596 -6.27 23.13 -0.33
CA LYS A 596 -7.30 23.15 0.71
C LYS A 596 -8.01 21.80 0.72
N LYS A 597 -7.94 21.09 1.85
CA LYS A 597 -8.56 19.76 2.00
C LYS A 597 -10.07 19.81 1.71
N PRO A 598 -10.66 18.77 1.08
CA PRO A 598 -12.10 18.64 0.94
C PRO A 598 -12.78 18.41 2.30
N LYS A 599 -14.11 18.30 2.31
CA LYS A 599 -14.82 17.80 3.50
C LYS A 599 -14.36 16.37 3.83
N ARG A 600 -14.37 16.04 5.12
CA ARG A 600 -14.31 14.64 5.60
C ARG A 600 -15.67 13.95 5.35
N PRO A 601 -15.75 12.61 5.36
CA PRO A 601 -17.02 11.90 5.25
C PRO A 601 -18.01 12.31 6.34
N ASP A 602 -19.25 12.66 5.97
CA ASP A 602 -20.25 13.28 6.88
C ASP A 602 -20.80 12.37 8.01
N TRP A 603 -20.20 11.20 8.24
CA TRP A 603 -20.49 10.31 9.39
C TRP A 603 -19.47 10.42 10.54
N GLN A 604 -18.36 11.15 10.34
CA GLN A 604 -17.32 11.40 11.34
C GLN A 604 -17.71 12.52 12.32
#